data_AF-A0A183DAT9-F1
#
_entry.id   AF-A0A183DAT9-F1
#
_cell.length_a   1.000
_cell.length_b   1.000
_cell.length_c   1.000
_cell.angle_alpha   90.00
_cell.angle_beta   90.00
_cell.angle_gamma   90.00
#
_symmetry.space_group_name_H-M   'P 1'
#
loop_
_entity.id
_entity.type
_entity.pdbx_description
1 polymer ?
#
loop_
_entity_poly.entity_id
_entity_poly.type
_entity_poly.pdbx_seq_one_letter_code
_entity_poly.pdbx_strand_id
1 'polypeptide(L)'
;MLKATSVLGLGLISIVLVGFLGVYHTAHPAKSPKAYTAADYHESITELLISNVRGSEIAKNLRELTTLPHPAGTKANSKVADKIHELWKANGLENVHFVKYDVLLSYPDYDNPNHLYILDKDGQIQYMTKGISPPLIPEEQSAQAVAVHLQEQEYNG
;
A
#
# COMPACT_ATOMS: atom_id res chain seq x y z
N MET A 1 -25.05 58.45 -60.95
CA MET A 1 -24.84 56.98 -61.08
C MET A 1 -23.75 56.42 -60.15
N LEU A 2 -22.90 57.25 -59.52
CA LEU A 2 -21.82 56.81 -58.61
C LEU A 2 -22.27 56.13 -57.29
N LYS A 3 -23.52 56.34 -56.85
CA LYS A 3 -24.04 55.80 -55.58
C LYS A 3 -24.43 54.32 -55.65
N ALA A 4 -24.84 53.82 -56.82
CA ALA A 4 -25.29 52.43 -57.00
C ALA A 4 -24.12 51.45 -57.12
N THR A 5 -23.03 51.86 -57.78
CA THR A 5 -21.80 51.04 -57.92
C THR A 5 -21.05 50.87 -56.60
N SER A 6 -21.11 51.87 -55.71
CA SER A 6 -20.52 51.79 -54.37
C SER A 6 -21.23 50.77 -53.47
N VAL A 7 -22.56 50.67 -53.55
CA VAL A 7 -23.34 49.67 -52.80
C VAL A 7 -23.08 48.24 -53.30
N LEU A 8 -22.97 48.05 -54.62
CA LEU A 8 -22.60 46.76 -55.21
C LEU A 8 -21.18 46.32 -54.82
N GLY A 9 -20.23 47.25 -54.77
CA GLY A 9 -18.86 46.97 -54.33
C GLY A 9 -18.78 46.54 -52.86
N LEU A 10 -19.52 47.22 -51.97
CA LEU A 10 -19.62 46.85 -50.55
C LEU A 10 -20.27 45.48 -50.35
N GLY A 11 -21.27 45.14 -51.16
CA GLY A 11 -21.88 43.82 -51.18
C GLY A 11 -20.90 42.70 -51.55
N LEU A 12 -20.11 42.90 -52.61
CA LEU A 12 -19.08 41.95 -53.03
C LEU A 12 -17.98 41.77 -51.98
N ILE A 13 -17.51 42.86 -51.37
CA ILE A 13 -16.51 42.80 -50.29
C ILE A 13 -17.06 42.03 -49.09
N SER A 14 -18.33 42.24 -48.72
CA SER A 14 -18.97 41.54 -47.61
C SER A 14 -19.06 40.03 -47.86
N ILE A 15 -19.38 39.61 -49.09
CA ILE A 15 -19.41 38.18 -49.47
C ILE A 15 -18.02 37.55 -49.36
N VAL A 16 -16.98 38.26 -49.83
CA VAL A 16 -15.60 37.79 -49.74
C VAL A 16 -15.14 37.69 -48.29
N LEU A 17 -15.48 38.66 -47.44
CA LEU A 17 -15.16 38.63 -46.01
C LEU A 17 -15.85 37.48 -45.27
N VAL A 18 -17.12 37.21 -45.56
CA VAL A 18 -17.85 36.07 -44.97
C VAL A 18 -17.26 34.74 -45.45
N GLY A 19 -16.86 34.64 -46.73
CA GLY A 19 -16.17 33.48 -47.26
C GLY A 19 -14.82 33.24 -46.57
N PHE A 20 -14.02 34.29 -46.40
CA PHE A 20 -12.75 34.23 -45.67
C PHE A 20 -12.94 33.87 -44.20
N LEU A 21 -13.97 34.41 -43.55
CA LEU A 21 -14.30 34.10 -42.17
C LEU A 21 -14.72 32.63 -42.01
N GLY A 22 -15.49 32.09 -42.97
CA GLY A 22 -15.85 30.67 -43.01
C GLY A 22 -14.64 29.74 -43.16
N VAL A 23 -13.71 30.07 -44.07
CA VAL A 23 -12.44 29.33 -44.23
C VAL A 23 -11.56 29.43 -42.98
N TYR A 24 -11.48 30.62 -42.37
CA TYR A 24 -10.70 30.82 -41.16
C TYR A 24 -11.24 30.00 -39.98
N HIS A 25 -12.56 29.99 -39.76
CA HIS A 25 -13.20 29.21 -38.70
C HIS A 25 -13.12 27.69 -38.95
N THR A 26 -13.12 27.23 -40.21
CA THR A 26 -12.91 25.81 -40.54
C THR A 26 -11.45 25.39 -40.40
N ALA A 27 -10.49 26.27 -40.66
CA ALA A 27 -9.07 26.03 -40.45
C ALA A 27 -8.64 26.08 -38.96
N HIS A 28 -9.41 26.79 -38.12
CA HIS A 28 -9.16 26.93 -36.69
C HIS A 28 -10.38 26.47 -35.87
N PRO A 29 -10.72 25.16 -35.90
CA PRO A 29 -11.79 24.65 -35.05
C PRO A 29 -11.41 24.89 -33.59
N ALA A 30 -12.36 25.35 -32.78
CA ALA A 30 -12.18 25.41 -31.34
C ALA A 30 -11.87 24.00 -30.83
N LYS A 31 -10.85 23.87 -29.96
CA LYS A 31 -10.54 22.59 -29.31
C LYS A 31 -11.74 22.20 -28.46
N SER A 32 -12.54 21.26 -28.95
CA SER A 32 -13.61 20.68 -28.14
C SER A 32 -12.99 19.81 -27.04
N PRO A 33 -13.52 19.83 -25.82
CA PRO A 33 -13.10 18.88 -24.80
C PRO A 33 -13.37 17.46 -25.34
N LYS A 34 -12.37 16.59 -25.27
CA LYS A 34 -12.58 15.16 -25.52
C LYS A 34 -13.60 14.64 -24.51
N ALA A 35 -14.70 14.09 -25.00
CA ALA A 35 -15.61 13.32 -24.16
C ALA A 35 -14.90 12.00 -23.83
N TYR A 36 -14.46 11.86 -22.58
CA TYR A 36 -13.89 10.62 -22.08
C TYR A 36 -15.02 9.69 -21.67
N THR A 37 -14.94 8.42 -22.05
CA THR A 37 -15.83 7.38 -21.54
C THR A 37 -15.39 6.94 -20.15
N ALA A 38 -16.28 6.29 -19.41
CA ALA A 38 -15.92 5.67 -18.12
C ALA A 38 -14.77 4.65 -18.26
N ALA A 39 -14.65 3.99 -19.44
CA ALA A 39 -13.56 3.07 -19.74
C ALA A 39 -12.22 3.79 -19.89
N ASP A 40 -12.19 4.95 -20.57
CA ASP A 40 -10.96 5.74 -20.74
C ASP A 40 -10.43 6.29 -19.41
N TYR A 41 -11.34 6.68 -18.50
CA TYR A 41 -10.97 7.06 -17.13
C TYR A 41 -10.45 5.86 -16.34
N HIS A 42 -11.07 4.70 -16.49
CA HIS A 42 -10.64 3.50 -15.78
C HIS A 42 -9.23 3.08 -16.18
N GLU A 43 -8.91 3.09 -17.48
CA GLU A 43 -7.57 2.76 -17.97
C GLU A 43 -6.52 3.77 -17.49
N SER A 44 -6.77 5.07 -17.67
CA SER A 44 -5.82 6.12 -17.27
C SER A 44 -5.58 6.21 -15.76
N ILE A 45 -6.61 6.00 -14.92
CA ILE A 45 -6.45 5.94 -13.47
C ILE A 45 -5.70 4.66 -13.07
N THR A 46 -5.99 3.53 -13.71
CA THR A 46 -5.30 2.26 -13.44
C THR A 46 -3.81 2.36 -13.74
N GLU A 47 -3.45 2.90 -14.91
CA GLU A 47 -2.07 3.15 -15.28
C GLU A 47 -1.37 4.10 -14.30
N LEU A 48 -2.06 5.17 -13.88
CA LEU A 48 -1.54 6.10 -12.89
C LEU A 48 -1.27 5.40 -11.55
N LEU A 49 -2.20 4.58 -11.06
CA LEU A 49 -2.04 3.85 -9.80
C LEU A 49 -0.87 2.86 -9.87
N ILE A 50 -0.81 2.03 -10.91
CA ILE A 50 0.25 1.02 -11.08
C ILE A 50 1.62 1.67 -11.22
N SER A 51 1.73 2.74 -12.01
CA SER A 51 3.00 3.45 -12.24
C SER A 51 3.54 4.15 -10.99
N ASN A 52 2.69 4.45 -10.00
CA ASN A 52 3.10 5.05 -8.73
C ASN A 52 3.48 4.02 -7.65
N VAL A 53 3.29 2.72 -7.89
CA VAL A 53 3.75 1.67 -6.96
C VAL A 53 5.27 1.53 -7.06
N ARG A 54 5.98 1.93 -6.00
CA ARG A 54 7.45 1.91 -5.95
C ARG A 54 7.96 0.78 -5.08
N GLY A 55 8.74 -0.14 -5.67
CA GLY A 55 9.34 -1.27 -4.94
C GLY A 55 10.24 -0.87 -3.76
N SER A 56 10.89 0.30 -3.84
CA SER A 56 11.69 0.85 -2.73
C SER A 56 10.84 1.20 -1.51
N GLU A 57 9.63 1.72 -1.71
CA GLU A 57 8.70 2.03 -0.60
C GLU A 57 8.12 0.74 0.01
N ILE A 58 7.87 -0.29 -0.81
CA ILE A 58 7.49 -1.61 -0.33
C ILE A 58 8.60 -2.19 0.57
N ALA A 59 9.84 -2.15 0.11
CA ALA A 59 10.99 -2.66 0.87
C ALA A 59 11.20 -1.88 2.19
N LYS A 60 11.01 -0.55 2.16
CA LYS A 60 11.06 0.30 3.36
C LYS A 60 9.96 -0.07 4.35
N ASN A 61 8.70 -0.18 3.88
CA ASN A 61 7.57 -0.57 4.73
C ASN A 61 7.80 -1.96 5.33
N LEU A 62 8.28 -2.93 4.53
CA LEU A 62 8.61 -4.26 5.02
C LEU A 62 9.64 -4.19 6.16
N ARG A 63 10.75 -3.46 5.97
CA ARG A 63 11.77 -3.28 7.01
C ARG A 63 11.19 -2.71 8.30
N GLU A 64 10.38 -1.66 8.20
CA GLU A 64 9.78 -1.00 9.36
C GLU A 64 8.79 -1.93 10.09
N LEU A 65 7.98 -2.69 9.35
CA LEU A 65 6.98 -3.59 9.91
C LEU A 65 7.59 -4.85 10.53
N THR A 66 8.73 -5.33 10.04
CA THR A 66 9.39 -6.55 10.55
C THR A 66 10.53 -6.26 11.52
N THR A 67 10.64 -5.05 12.06
CA THR A 67 11.76 -4.69 12.97
C THR A 67 11.65 -5.44 14.31
N LEU A 68 10.45 -5.73 14.78
CA LEU A 68 10.20 -6.47 16.03
C LEU A 68 9.07 -7.47 15.84
N PRO A 69 9.12 -8.64 16.49
CA PRO A 69 7.98 -9.54 16.54
C PRO A 69 6.77 -8.87 17.18
N HIS A 70 5.65 -8.92 16.48
CA HIS A 70 4.41 -8.25 16.87
C HIS A 70 3.21 -9.20 16.90
N PRO A 71 3.22 -10.28 17.71
CA PRO A 71 2.04 -11.14 17.85
C PRO A 71 0.80 -10.35 18.23
N ALA A 72 -0.37 -10.84 17.83
CA ALA A 72 -1.66 -10.26 18.21
C ALA A 72 -1.71 -9.99 19.72
N GLY A 73 -2.45 -8.97 20.17
CA GLY A 73 -2.60 -8.64 21.60
C GLY A 73 -1.37 -8.02 22.29
N THR A 74 -0.21 -7.93 21.63
CA THR A 74 1.00 -7.35 22.24
C THR A 74 1.14 -5.85 22.00
N LYS A 75 1.92 -5.16 22.85
CA LYS A 75 2.28 -3.74 22.67
C LYS A 75 3.02 -3.48 21.36
N ALA A 76 3.82 -4.43 20.88
CA ALA A 76 4.53 -4.32 19.60
C ALA A 76 3.53 -4.27 18.43
N ASN A 77 2.50 -5.12 18.47
CA ASN A 77 1.42 -5.09 17.47
C ASN A 77 0.60 -3.80 17.54
N SER A 78 0.38 -3.22 18.73
CA SER A 78 -0.25 -1.89 18.85
C SER A 78 0.57 -0.80 18.15
N LYS A 79 1.90 -0.80 18.30
CA LYS A 79 2.78 0.17 17.61
C LYS A 79 2.70 0.06 16.08
N VAL A 80 2.59 -1.16 15.56
CA VAL A 80 2.38 -1.39 14.12
C VAL A 80 1.03 -0.83 13.68
N ALA A 81 -0.03 -1.05 14.46
CA ALA A 81 -1.35 -0.48 14.17
C ALA A 81 -1.32 1.05 14.17
N ASP A 82 -0.64 1.68 15.14
CA ASP A 82 -0.44 3.14 15.21
C ASP A 82 0.29 3.66 13.97
N LYS A 83 1.34 2.96 13.52
CA LYS A 83 2.08 3.33 12.31
C LYS A 83 1.20 3.29 11.06
N ILE A 84 0.38 2.26 10.90
CA ILE A 84 -0.55 2.13 9.77
C ILE A 84 -1.61 3.24 9.82
N HIS A 85 -2.15 3.51 11.00
CA HIS A 85 -3.12 4.57 11.24
C HIS A 85 -2.59 5.94 10.78
N GLU A 86 -1.38 6.29 11.20
CA GLU A 86 -0.73 7.55 10.81
C GLU A 86 -0.38 7.59 9.32
N LEU A 87 0.09 6.48 8.73
CA LEU A 87 0.36 6.40 7.29
C LEU A 87 -0.91 6.64 6.46
N TRP A 88 -2.02 6.03 6.84
CA TRP A 88 -3.29 6.19 6.12
C TRP A 88 -3.80 7.62 6.19
N LYS A 89 -3.77 8.24 7.39
CA LYS A 89 -4.13 9.65 7.55
C LYS A 89 -3.23 10.57 6.75
N ALA A 90 -1.92 10.37 6.80
CA ALA A 90 -0.95 11.19 6.08
C ALA A 90 -1.10 11.10 4.55
N ASN A 91 -1.59 9.97 4.03
CA ASN A 91 -1.85 9.78 2.60
C ASN A 91 -3.28 10.20 2.18
N GLY A 92 -4.03 10.86 3.07
CA GLY A 92 -5.31 11.47 2.74
C GLY A 92 -6.52 10.56 2.83
N LEU A 93 -6.42 9.39 3.47
CA LEU A 93 -7.60 8.59 3.77
C LEU A 93 -8.45 9.25 4.85
N GLU A 94 -9.77 9.25 4.64
CA GLU A 94 -10.75 9.75 5.60
C GLU A 94 -11.21 8.64 6.55
N ASN A 95 -11.76 9.02 7.70
CA ASN A 95 -12.37 8.10 8.68
C ASN A 95 -11.46 6.96 9.17
N VAL A 96 -10.15 7.20 9.30
CA VAL A 96 -9.20 6.21 9.83
C VAL A 96 -9.36 6.07 11.35
N HIS A 97 -9.78 4.90 11.82
CA HIS A 97 -10.00 4.61 13.24
C HIS A 97 -9.66 3.16 13.59
N PHE A 98 -9.42 2.90 14.88
CA PHE A 98 -9.22 1.55 15.39
C PHE A 98 -10.56 0.89 15.70
N VAL A 99 -10.69 -0.37 15.32
CA VAL A 99 -11.79 -1.24 15.75
C VAL A 99 -11.23 -2.26 16.74
N LYS A 100 -11.78 -2.30 17.95
CA LYS A 100 -11.26 -3.11 19.05
C LYS A 100 -12.21 -4.26 19.37
N TYR A 101 -11.64 -5.41 19.68
CA TYR A 101 -12.36 -6.60 20.12
C TYR A 101 -11.61 -7.25 21.27
N ASP A 102 -12.36 -7.68 22.27
CA ASP A 102 -11.85 -8.54 23.34
C ASP A 102 -12.04 -9.99 22.90
N VAL A 103 -10.93 -10.63 22.54
CA VAL A 103 -10.91 -12.01 22.03
C VAL A 103 -10.02 -12.87 22.90
N LEU A 104 -10.34 -14.16 22.99
CA LEU A 104 -9.51 -15.12 23.68
C LEU A 104 -8.27 -15.44 22.82
N LEU A 105 -7.09 -15.12 23.33
CA LEU A 105 -5.80 -15.47 22.72
C LEU A 105 -5.10 -16.54 23.57
N SER A 106 -4.18 -17.27 22.95
CA SER A 106 -3.36 -18.29 23.61
C SER A 106 -1.89 -17.99 23.36
N TYR A 107 -1.11 -18.04 24.44
CA TYR A 107 0.35 -17.88 24.43
C TYR A 107 0.97 -19.02 25.25
N PRO A 108 2.22 -19.41 24.94
CA PRO A 108 2.93 -20.32 25.82
C PRO A 108 3.18 -19.67 27.17
N ASP A 109 3.37 -20.51 28.19
CA ASP A 109 3.98 -20.08 29.43
C ASP A 109 5.49 -19.93 29.19
N TYR A 110 6.00 -18.71 29.34
CA TYR A 110 7.42 -18.42 29.11
C TYR A 110 8.30 -18.76 30.33
N ASP A 111 7.70 -18.86 31.53
CA ASP A 111 8.39 -19.30 32.74
C ASP A 111 8.45 -20.84 32.82
N ASN A 112 7.53 -21.52 32.12
CA ASN A 112 7.51 -22.97 31.94
C ASN A 112 7.33 -23.36 30.46
N PRO A 113 8.40 -23.28 29.65
CA PRO A 113 8.32 -23.47 28.21
C PRO A 113 7.94 -24.90 27.80
N ASN A 114 7.36 -25.03 26.61
CA ASN A 114 7.02 -26.33 26.06
C ASN A 114 8.29 -27.08 25.59
N HIS A 115 8.37 -28.37 25.89
CA HIS A 115 9.48 -29.23 25.49
C HIS A 115 9.02 -30.44 24.68
N LEU A 116 9.90 -30.92 23.81
CA LEU A 116 9.77 -32.22 23.13
C LEU A 116 10.90 -33.13 23.62
N TYR A 117 10.55 -34.38 23.89
CA TYR A 117 11.46 -35.40 24.41
C TYR A 117 11.54 -36.59 23.48
N ILE A 118 12.74 -37.16 23.33
CA ILE A 118 12.92 -38.51 22.78
C ILE A 118 13.24 -39.43 23.96
N LEU A 119 12.45 -40.49 24.08
CA LEU A 119 12.57 -41.46 25.16
C LEU A 119 13.12 -42.78 24.62
N ASP A 120 13.89 -43.50 25.42
CA ASP A 120 14.23 -44.89 25.14
C ASP A 120 13.11 -45.87 25.55
N LYS A 121 13.35 -47.16 25.34
CA LYS A 121 12.42 -48.25 25.69
C LYS A 121 12.09 -48.34 27.19
N ASP A 122 12.94 -47.79 28.05
CA ASP A 122 12.80 -47.82 29.51
C ASP A 122 12.23 -46.48 30.04
N GLY A 123 11.88 -45.56 29.14
CA GLY A 123 11.28 -44.26 29.45
C GLY A 123 12.29 -43.18 29.86
N GLN A 124 13.59 -43.41 29.69
CA GLN A 124 14.61 -42.40 30.00
C GLN A 124 14.74 -41.38 28.87
N ILE A 125 14.92 -40.11 29.23
CA ILE A 125 15.12 -39.02 28.29
C ILE A 125 16.49 -39.16 27.64
N GLN A 126 16.48 -39.38 26.32
CA GLN A 126 17.69 -39.40 25.50
C GLN A 126 17.97 -38.02 24.89
N TYR A 127 16.92 -37.19 24.75
CA TYR A 127 17.03 -35.87 24.15
C TYR A 127 15.87 -34.96 24.58
N MET A 128 16.14 -33.66 24.70
CA MET A 128 15.17 -32.63 25.04
C MET A 128 15.41 -31.36 24.22
N THR A 129 14.34 -30.74 23.69
CA THR A 129 14.45 -29.43 23.04
C THR A 129 14.64 -28.29 24.06
N LYS A 130 15.30 -27.19 23.66
CA LYS A 130 15.50 -26.02 24.54
C LYS A 130 14.21 -25.32 25.01
N GLY A 131 13.09 -25.52 24.31
CA GLY A 131 11.80 -24.91 24.59
C GLY A 131 11.66 -23.43 24.23
N ILE A 132 12.72 -22.63 24.41
CA ILE A 132 12.79 -21.22 24.00
C ILE A 132 13.83 -21.05 22.90
N SER A 133 13.47 -20.22 21.93
CA SER A 133 14.29 -19.92 20.76
C SER A 133 15.27 -18.80 21.08
N PRO A 134 16.53 -18.90 20.63
CA PRO A 134 17.41 -17.75 20.73
C PRO A 134 16.91 -16.64 19.79
N PRO A 135 17.18 -15.37 20.14
CA PRO A 135 16.98 -14.26 19.22
C PRO A 135 17.87 -14.44 17.99
N LEU A 136 17.36 -14.11 16.81
CA LEU A 136 18.15 -14.15 15.57
C LEU A 136 19.05 -12.92 15.44
N ILE A 137 18.61 -11.79 16.00
CA ILE A 137 19.37 -10.53 16.08
C ILE A 137 19.28 -9.92 17.49
N PRO A 138 20.29 -9.16 17.95
CA PRO A 138 20.32 -8.58 19.31
C PRO A 138 19.10 -7.73 19.66
N GLU A 139 18.47 -7.08 18.68
CA GLU A 139 17.32 -6.21 18.87
C GLU A 139 16.04 -7.01 19.25
N GLU A 140 15.93 -8.25 18.79
CA GLU A 140 14.81 -9.16 19.10
C GLU A 140 14.85 -9.65 20.57
N GLN A 141 16.01 -9.63 21.19
CA GLN A 141 16.29 -10.12 22.54
C GLN A 141 15.52 -9.34 23.63
N SER A 142 14.99 -8.16 23.27
CA SER A 142 14.18 -7.31 24.13
C SER A 142 12.67 -7.57 24.06
N ALA A 143 12.21 -8.42 23.13
CA ALA A 143 10.79 -8.70 22.93
C ALA A 143 10.39 -10.05 23.56
N GLN A 144 9.48 -10.01 24.53
CA GLN A 144 8.95 -11.19 25.22
C GLN A 144 8.23 -12.19 24.28
N ALA A 145 7.94 -11.79 23.04
CA ALA A 145 7.15 -12.52 22.08
C ALA A 145 7.98 -13.39 21.09
N VAL A 146 9.31 -13.41 21.22
CA VAL A 146 10.22 -14.11 20.30
C VAL A 146 10.51 -15.51 20.83
N ALA A 147 9.64 -16.47 20.57
CA ALA A 147 9.94 -17.87 20.90
C ALA A 147 9.22 -18.85 19.96
N VAL A 148 9.69 -19.01 18.70
CA VAL A 148 9.47 -20.26 17.95
C VAL A 148 10.61 -20.52 16.94
N HIS A 149 11.51 -21.41 17.32
CA HIS A 149 12.58 -22.07 16.59
C HIS A 149 13.09 -23.20 17.50
N LEU A 150 13.03 -24.43 17.00
CA LEU A 150 13.50 -25.62 17.69
C LEU A 150 14.99 -25.74 17.40
N GLN A 151 15.83 -25.38 18.38
CA GLN A 151 17.25 -25.74 18.33
C GLN A 151 17.49 -27.01 19.12
N GLU A 152 18.34 -27.86 18.55
CA GLU A 152 18.72 -29.13 19.14
C GLU A 152 19.80 -28.95 20.20
N GLN A 153 19.69 -29.68 21.31
CA GLN A 153 20.75 -29.79 22.30
C GLN A 153 20.78 -31.19 22.90
N GLU A 154 21.97 -31.78 23.00
CA GLU A 154 22.17 -33.05 23.71
C GLU A 154 21.81 -32.89 25.19
N TYR A 155 21.06 -33.86 25.70
CA TYR A 155 20.64 -33.91 27.10
C TYR A 155 21.81 -34.37 27.97
N ASN A 156 22.39 -33.44 28.74
CA ASN A 156 23.51 -33.70 29.64
C ASN A 156 23.03 -33.78 31.10
N GLY A 157 22.27 -34.82 31.44
CA GLY A 157 22.01 -35.25 32.83
C GLY A 157 20.98 -34.45 33.60
#